data_AF-A0A699YQR4-F1
#
_entry.id   AF-A0A699YQR4-F1
#
_cell.length_a   1.000
_cell.length_b   1.000
_cell.length_c   1.000
_cell.angle_alpha   90.00
_cell.angle_beta   90.00
_cell.angle_gamma   90.00
#
_symmetry.space_group_name_H-M   'P 1'
#
loop_
_entity.id
_entity.type
_entity.pdbx_description
1 polymer ?
#
loop_
_entity_poly.entity_id
_entity_poly.type
_entity_poly.pdbx_seq_one_letter_code
_entity_poly.pdbx_strand_id
1 'polypeptide(L)' 'MSKGKKPAIITNEADLVPFGFKMLDIVRTPLGITGTVIGVKYENVEQKLGGRVWVRYENGSEAPLEPKLGAGVMSSLG' A
#
# COMPACT_ATOMS: atom_id res chain seq x y z
N MET A 1 13.33 26.17 0.25
CA MET A 1 12.47 25.24 -0.53
C MET A 1 12.78 23.83 -0.09
N SER A 2 12.01 23.27 0.85
CA SER A 2 12.22 21.90 1.31
C SER A 2 11.79 20.95 0.19
N LYS A 3 12.73 20.35 -0.53
CA LYS A 3 12.45 19.20 -1.40
C LYS A 3 11.84 18.14 -0.49
N GLY A 4 10.51 18.00 -0.50
CA GLY A 4 9.80 16.99 0.27
C GLY A 4 10.38 15.64 -0.12
N LYS A 5 11.20 15.04 0.76
CA LYS A 5 11.66 13.67 0.58
C LYS A 5 10.39 12.83 0.43
N LYS A 6 10.20 12.23 -0.75
CA LYS A 6 9.12 11.25 -0.92
C LYS A 6 9.25 10.23 0.23
N PRO A 7 8.15 9.88 0.91
CA PRO A 7 8.21 8.91 2.00
C PRO A 7 8.93 7.64 1.53
N ALA A 8 9.91 7.19 2.31
CA ALA A 8 10.68 6.00 1.99
C ALA A 8 9.76 4.78 1.99
N ILE A 9 9.98 3.85 1.04
CA ILE A 9 9.32 2.55 1.05
C ILE A 9 10.06 1.67 2.04
N ILE A 10 9.34 1.19 3.05
CA ILE A 10 9.84 0.24 4.03
C ILE A 10 9.54 -1.17 3.53
N THR A 11 10.57 -1.98 3.38
CA THR A 11 10.51 -3.34 2.83
C THR A 11 10.63 -4.43 3.89
N ASN A 12 10.67 -4.05 5.18
CA ASN A 12 10.77 -5.01 6.28
C ASN A 12 9.51 -5.88 6.36
N GLU A 13 9.69 -7.20 6.48
CA GLU A 13 8.59 -8.16 6.60
C GLU A 13 7.70 -7.85 7.81
N ALA A 14 8.28 -7.44 8.94
CA ALA A 14 7.53 -7.09 10.14
C ALA A 14 6.52 -5.93 9.92
N ASP A 15 6.77 -5.06 8.94
CA ASP A 15 5.89 -3.96 8.57
C ASP A 15 4.80 -4.39 7.58
N LEU A 16 5.00 -5.47 6.83
CA LEU A 16 4.04 -6.01 5.85
C LEU A 16 3.05 -7.01 6.46
N VAL A 17 3.49 -7.77 7.49
CA VAL A 17 2.68 -8.76 8.20
C VAL A 17 1.33 -8.20 8.70
N PRO A 18 1.24 -7.00 9.32
CA PRO A 18 -0.03 -6.44 9.76
C PRO A 18 -1.04 -6.20 8.63
N PHE A 19 -0.56 -6.05 7.40
CA PHE A 19 -1.40 -5.87 6.21
C PHE A 19 -1.72 -7.19 5.51
N GLY A 20 -1.18 -8.32 5.99
CA GLY A 20 -1.39 -9.65 5.43
C GLY A 20 -0.66 -9.89 4.11
N PHE A 21 0.44 -9.17 3.86
CA PHE A 21 1.26 -9.32 2.67
C PHE A 21 2.71 -9.65 3.03
N LYS A 22 3.45 -10.14 2.04
CA LYS A 22 4.91 -10.26 2.05
C LYS A 22 5.51 -9.43 0.94
N MET A 23 6.80 -9.17 1.06
CA MET A 23 7.55 -8.48 0.01
C MET A 23 7.53 -9.34 -1.26
N LEU A 24 7.29 -8.70 -2.41
CA LEU A 24 7.14 -9.34 -3.72
C LEU A 24 5.89 -10.22 -3.90
N ASP A 25 4.93 -10.20 -2.96
CA ASP A 25 3.64 -10.86 -3.20
C ASP A 25 2.94 -10.28 -4.43
N ILE A 26 2.35 -11.17 -5.21
CA ILE A 26 1.53 -10.77 -6.37
C ILE A 26 0.11 -10.50 -5.89
N VAL A 27 -0.37 -9.29 -6.16
CA VAL A 27 -1.73 -8.86 -5.86
C VAL A 27 -2.49 -8.63 -7.15
N ARG A 28 -3.76 -9.07 -7.16
CA ARG A 28 -4.69 -8.80 -8.26
C ARG A 28 -5.75 -7.85 -7.77
N THR A 29 -5.82 -6.67 -8.37
CA THR A 29 -6.85 -5.68 -8.02
C THR A 29 -8.20 -6.09 -8.62
N PRO A 30 -9.34 -5.60 -8.08
CA PRO A 30 -10.66 -5.85 -8.65
C PRO A 30 -10.81 -5.39 -10.12
N LEU A 31 -10.00 -4.43 -10.55
CA LEU A 31 -9.95 -3.96 -11.94
C LEU A 31 -9.19 -4.93 -12.87
N GLY A 32 -8.74 -6.07 -12.35
CA GLY A 32 -8.03 -7.11 -13.11
C GLY A 32 -6.54 -6.82 -13.32
N ILE A 33 -6.00 -5.76 -12.72
CA ILE A 33 -4.59 -5.36 -12.86
C ILE A 33 -3.74 -6.11 -11.84
N THR A 34 -2.62 -6.65 -12.30
CA THR A 34 -1.64 -7.33 -11.45
C THR A 34 -0.58 -6.33 -10.98
N GLY A 35 -0.29 -6.36 -9.68
CA GLY A 35 0.80 -5.61 -9.06
C GLY A 35 1.66 -6.51 -8.20
N THR A 36 2.90 -6.08 -7.96
CA THR A 36 3.85 -6.73 -7.04
C THR A 36 4.01 -5.86 -5.80
N VAL A 37 3.86 -6.41 -4.61
CA VAL A 37 4.08 -5.68 -3.35
C VAL A 37 5.54 -5.24 -3.27
N ILE A 38 5.75 -3.93 -3.11
CA ILE A 38 7.08 -3.33 -3.00
C ILE A 38 7.38 -2.78 -1.60
N GLY A 39 6.42 -2.83 -0.67
CA GLY A 39 6.62 -2.44 0.73
C GLY A 39 5.47 -1.60 1.29
N VAL A 40 5.73 -0.92 2.40
CA VAL A 40 4.79 -0.01 3.08
C VAL A 40 5.36 1.40 3.08
N LYS A 41 4.53 2.41 2.83
CA LYS A 41 4.85 3.80 3.13
C LYS A 41 4.00 4.28 4.30
N TYR A 42 4.64 4.94 5.24
CA TYR A 42 3.98 5.59 6.37
C TYR A 42 3.96 7.10 6.17
N GLU A 43 2.89 7.74 6.64
CA GLU A 43 2.83 9.20 6.75
C GLU A 43 3.76 9.68 7.87
N ASN A 44 3.86 8.91 8.95
CA ASN A 44 4.85 9.08 10.01
C ASN A 44 5.57 7.74 10.26
N VAL A 45 6.83 7.65 9.84
CA VAL A 45 7.66 6.44 9.96
C VAL A 45 8.02 6.12 11.40
N GLU A 46 8.30 7.13 12.23
CA GLU A 46 8.72 6.94 13.63
C GLU A 46 7.60 6.32 14.47
N GLN A 47 6.36 6.76 14.22
CA GLN A 47 5.17 6.28 14.92
C GLN A 47 4.45 5.16 14.18
N LYS A 48 4.93 4.79 12.98
CA LYS A 48 4.28 3.84 12.06
C LYS A 48 2.78 4.14 11.84
N LEU A 49 2.44 5.42 11.69
CA LEU A 49 1.05 5.88 11.46
C LEU A 49 0.77 6.12 9.98
N GLY A 50 -0.49 5.85 9.58
CA GLY A 50 -0.96 6.04 8.20
C GLY A 50 -0.32 5.09 7.19
N GLY A 51 0.11 3.90 7.64
CA GLY A 51 0.77 2.91 6.79
C GLY A 51 -0.12 2.42 5.66
N ARG A 52 0.40 2.48 4.42
CA ARG A 52 -0.25 1.92 3.23
C ARG A 52 0.72 0.99 2.51
N VAL A 53 0.24 -0.18 2.11
CA VAL A 53 0.99 -1.07 1.23
C VAL A 53 1.11 -0.41 -0.14
N TRP A 54 2.27 -0.49 -0.75
CA TRP A 54 2.53 -0.01 -2.11
C TRP A 54 2.85 -1.19 -3.00
N VAL A 55 2.38 -1.08 -4.24
CA VAL A 55 2.60 -2.08 -5.29
C VAL A 55 3.19 -1.43 -6.52
N ARG A 56 3.97 -2.19 -7.27
CA ARG A 56 4.42 -1.87 -8.62
C ARG A 56 3.60 -2.67 -9.62
N TYR A 57 2.89 -2.00 -10.51
CA TYR A 57 2.13 -2.63 -11.59
C TYR A 57 3.02 -2.99 -12.77
N GLU A 58 2.50 -3.82 -13.68
CA GLU A 58 3.22 -4.30 -14.87
C GLU A 58 3.72 -3.17 -15.78
N ASN A 59 3.00 -2.04 -15.81
CA ASN A 59 3.41 -0.84 -16.55
C ASN A 59 4.53 -0.03 -15.86
N GLY A 60 5.10 -0.53 -14.77
CA GLY A 60 6.13 0.13 -13.98
C GLY A 60 5.63 1.20 -13.01
N SER A 61 4.33 1.48 -12.98
CA SER A 61 3.75 2.48 -12.07
C SER A 61 3.70 1.97 -10.64
N GLU A 62 4.00 2.85 -9.68
CA GLU A 62 3.90 2.54 -8.25
C GLU A 62 2.76 3.31 -7.62
N ALA A 63 1.88 2.61 -6.89
CA ALA A 63 0.75 3.23 -6.22
C ALA A 63 0.46 2.52 -4.88
N PRO A 64 -0.24 3.18 -3.95
CA PRO A 64 -0.80 2.49 -2.80
C PRO A 64 -1.77 1.40 -3.29
N LEU A 65 -1.70 0.23 -2.66
CA LEU A 65 -2.70 -0.81 -2.84
C LEU A 65 -4.01 -0.30 -2.23
N GLU A 66 -5.05 -0.24 -3.06
CA GLU A 66 -6.39 0.12 -2.62
C GLU A 66 -6.79 -0.79 -1.44
N PRO A 67 -7.37 -0.24 -0.35
CA PRO A 67 -7.97 -1.10 0.66
C PRO A 67 -8.99 -1.99 -0.04
N LYS A 68 -9.00 -3.29 0.28
CA LYS A 68 -10.08 -4.17 -0.18
C LYS A 68 -11.37 -3.45 0.15
N LEU A 69 -12.11 -3.00 -0.86
CA LEU A 69 -13.48 -2.55 -0.73
C LEU A 69 -14.24 -3.76 -0.17
N GLY A 70 -14.24 -3.88 1.16
CA GLY A 70 -15.13 -4.79 1.84
C GLY A 70 -16.52 -4.41 1.36
N ALA A 71 -17.27 -5.42 0.92
CA ALA A 71 -18.67 -5.29 0.51
C ALA A 71 -19.52 -4.80 1.70
N GLY A 72 -19.35 -3.53 2.08
CA GLY A 72 -19.85 -2.94 3.32
C GLY A 72 -19.56 -1.45 3.51
N VAL A 73 -18.83 -0.78 2.60
CA VAL A 73 -18.71 0.70 2.62
C VAL A 73 -19.75 1.34 1.69
N MET A 74 -21.02 1.04 1.94
CA MET A 74 -22.19 1.84 1.51
C MET A 74 -23.12 2.03 2.71
N SER A 75 -22.60 2.56 3.81
CA SER A 75 -23.41 2.88 4.99
C SER A 75 -22.83 4.08 5.74
N SER A 76 -22.75 5.24 5.09
CA SER A 76 -22.76 6.54 5.78
C SER A 76 -22.95 7.70 4.80
N LEU A 77 -24.05 7.68 4.06
CA LEU A 77 -24.68 8.88 3.49
C LEU A 77 -26.19 8.67 3.66
N GLY A 78 -26.64 8.84 4.91
CA GLY A 78 -28.05 8.83 5.33
C GLY A 78 -28.19 9.84 6.46
#